data_AF-A0A8E2R5Y9-F1
#
_entry.id   AF-A0A8E2R5Y9-F1
#
_cell.length_a   1.000
_cell.length_b   1.000
_cell.length_c   1.000
_cell.angle_alpha   90.00
_cell.angle_beta   90.00
_cell.angle_gamma   90.00
#
_symmetry.space_group_name_H-M   'P 1'
#
loop_
_entity.id
_entity.type
_entity.pdbx_description
1 polymer ?
#
loop_
_entity_poly.entity_id
_entity_poly.type
_entity_poly.pdbx_seq_one_letter_code
_entity_poly.pdbx_strand_id
1 'polypeptide(L)'
;MQHHALEPEATGTVGAGAEWLHDANGARSQADPLRCEFAGWLGDELVSVLPDFVVTGALADALRASDLTGFELRTATVTKSPEFVSYAGALPEGWERLAPTGRPDRDDDFAQRDGMLLVSERALSLLNGHRIVEAQLAAAGETAEASRFARHREEARAAALRREQAAQDSEADDDAREVARLTALVDALGPTASTPPTMRVNGDAKRTVAGDLTLAAAALGKKIEDPAALALLRLIDGPIEINRSGAYQCAYRSTDRSLIVGMRGGAVRCVELVFHPHRNAPEANYPRTSYLITGLSPFTREGVLEHLGAPKEALPPDEDERSRDEYRIGRQRVMLYWRGQDYSPRSVMVGRKG
;
A
#
# COMPACT_ATOMS: atom_id res chain seq x y z
N MET A 1 -44.33 -3.25 -17.63
CA MET A 1 -42.97 -3.83 -17.61
C MET A 1 -42.59 -4.13 -16.17
N GLN A 2 -41.84 -5.20 -15.91
CA GLN A 2 -41.36 -5.49 -14.55
C GLN A 2 -40.10 -4.66 -14.27
N HIS A 3 -40.06 -4.01 -13.10
CA HIS A 3 -38.89 -3.30 -12.60
C HIS A 3 -38.28 -4.06 -11.43
N HIS A 4 -36.96 -3.97 -11.31
CA HIS A 4 -36.20 -4.41 -10.15
C HIS A 4 -35.71 -3.20 -9.39
N ALA A 5 -35.79 -3.27 -8.07
CA ALA A 5 -35.19 -2.29 -7.18
C ALA A 5 -33.70 -2.63 -7.02
N LEU A 6 -32.84 -1.73 -7.49
CA LEU A 6 -31.40 -1.83 -7.38
C LEU A 6 -30.92 -0.87 -6.28
N GLU A 7 -30.11 -1.39 -5.37
CA GLU A 7 -29.42 -0.68 -4.30
C GLU A 7 -27.94 -0.62 -4.65
N PRO A 8 -27.44 0.44 -5.34
CA PRO A 8 -26.04 0.54 -5.70
C PRO A 8 -25.11 0.65 -4.48
N GLU A 9 -23.82 0.39 -4.70
CA GLU A 9 -22.77 0.66 -3.72
C GLU A 9 -22.90 2.10 -3.18
N ALA A 10 -22.87 2.31 -1.87
CA ALA A 10 -22.82 3.64 -1.27
C ALA A 10 -21.35 4.06 -1.08
N THR A 11 -20.88 5.00 -1.90
CA THR A 11 -19.45 5.34 -2.01
C THR A 11 -19.06 6.66 -1.37
N GLY A 12 -20.04 7.53 -1.09
CA GLY A 12 -19.73 8.89 -0.70
C GLY A 12 -20.89 9.69 -0.16
N THR A 13 -20.58 10.96 0.09
CA THR A 13 -21.52 11.96 0.61
C THR A 13 -21.56 13.19 -0.31
N VAL A 14 -22.32 14.19 0.10
CA VAL A 14 -22.45 15.46 -0.62
C VAL A 14 -21.13 16.23 -0.57
N GLY A 15 -20.62 16.60 -1.75
CA GLY A 15 -19.36 17.30 -1.89
C GLY A 15 -19.44 18.79 -1.56
N ALA A 16 -18.29 19.41 -1.32
CA ALA A 16 -18.19 20.82 -0.99
C ALA A 16 -18.74 21.73 -2.10
N GLY A 17 -19.50 22.76 -1.71
CA GLY A 17 -20.11 23.72 -2.64
C GLY A 17 -21.34 23.19 -3.37
N ALA A 18 -21.93 22.08 -2.92
CA ALA A 18 -23.21 21.60 -3.41
C ALA A 18 -24.35 22.59 -3.16
N GLU A 19 -25.11 22.88 -4.21
CA GLU A 19 -26.32 23.69 -4.13
C GLU A 19 -27.55 22.79 -4.07
N TRP A 20 -28.55 23.21 -3.30
CA TRP A 20 -29.78 22.43 -3.11
C TRP A 20 -30.97 23.15 -3.73
N LEU A 21 -31.76 22.39 -4.49
CA LEU A 21 -33.06 22.78 -4.98
C LEU A 21 -34.14 22.20 -4.07
N HIS A 22 -35.21 22.97 -3.93
CA HIS A 22 -36.41 22.57 -3.22
C HIS A 22 -37.57 22.54 -4.21
N ASP A 23 -38.28 21.42 -4.27
CA ASP A 23 -39.54 21.40 -5.00
C ASP A 23 -40.68 22.06 -4.18
N ALA A 24 -41.84 22.21 -4.80
CA ALA A 24 -43.02 22.82 -4.16
C ALA A 24 -43.54 22.01 -2.95
N ASN A 25 -43.11 20.75 -2.78
CA ASN A 25 -43.48 19.87 -1.69
C ASN A 25 -42.39 19.80 -0.60
N GLY A 26 -41.29 20.54 -0.75
CA GLY A 26 -40.17 20.59 0.19
C GLY A 26 -39.13 19.46 0.02
N ALA A 27 -39.25 18.62 -1.00
CA ALA A 27 -38.25 17.60 -1.30
C ALA A 27 -36.95 18.27 -1.78
N ARG A 28 -35.81 17.75 -1.30
CA ARG A 28 -34.48 18.29 -1.59
C ARG A 28 -33.79 17.45 -2.66
N SER A 29 -33.30 18.13 -3.69
CA SER A 29 -32.40 17.54 -4.70
C SER A 29 -31.20 18.44 -4.88
N GLN A 30 -30.06 17.89 -5.30
CA GLN A 30 -28.90 18.71 -5.59
C GLN A 30 -29.01 19.31 -7.00
N ALA A 31 -28.65 20.59 -7.13
CA ALA A 31 -28.55 21.28 -8.41
C ALA A 31 -27.39 20.71 -9.25
N ASP A 32 -27.40 20.98 -10.55
CA ASP A 32 -26.29 20.60 -11.43
C ASP A 32 -25.14 21.62 -11.35
N PRO A 33 -23.87 21.17 -11.39
CA PRO A 33 -23.44 19.77 -11.42
C PRO A 33 -23.60 19.09 -10.06
N LEU A 34 -23.88 17.79 -10.07
CA LEU A 34 -23.86 16.97 -8.85
C LEU A 34 -22.45 16.99 -8.27
N ARG A 35 -22.26 17.49 -7.05
CA ARG A 35 -21.01 17.47 -6.29
C ARG A 35 -21.08 16.38 -5.24
N CYS A 36 -20.16 15.43 -5.34
CA CYS A 36 -20.04 14.32 -4.42
C CYS A 36 -18.59 14.12 -3.98
N GLU A 37 -18.42 13.67 -2.74
CA GLU A 37 -17.12 13.32 -2.17
C GLU A 37 -17.13 11.85 -1.78
N PHE A 38 -16.29 11.06 -2.44
CA PHE A 38 -16.16 9.63 -2.19
C PHE A 38 -15.22 9.40 -1.01
N ALA A 39 -15.67 8.58 -0.07
CA ALA A 39 -14.86 8.06 1.03
C ALA A 39 -14.23 6.70 0.69
N GLY A 40 -14.81 5.99 -0.29
CA GLY A 40 -14.21 4.79 -0.85
C GLY A 40 -14.88 4.34 -2.14
N TRP A 41 -14.30 3.33 -2.79
CA TRP A 41 -14.87 2.74 -4.01
C TRP A 41 -14.43 1.28 -4.18
N LEU A 42 -15.41 0.37 -4.22
CA LEU A 42 -15.24 -1.08 -4.38
C LEU A 42 -15.20 -1.51 -5.85
N GLY A 43 -15.39 -0.58 -6.77
CA GLY A 43 -15.17 -0.79 -8.19
C GLY A 43 -16.42 -0.79 -9.05
N ASP A 44 -17.59 -0.57 -8.47
CA ASP A 44 -18.82 -0.57 -9.24
C ASP A 44 -18.88 0.65 -10.18
N GLU A 45 -19.35 0.41 -11.40
CA GLU A 45 -19.55 1.46 -12.40
C GLU A 45 -20.82 2.29 -12.15
N LEU A 46 -21.69 1.82 -11.26
CA LEU A 46 -22.91 2.50 -10.80
C LEU A 46 -22.89 2.55 -9.27
N VAL A 47 -22.94 3.75 -8.72
CA VAL A 47 -22.84 4.00 -7.28
C VAL A 47 -23.92 4.98 -6.82
N SER A 48 -24.24 4.94 -5.54
CA SER A 48 -25.18 5.82 -4.89
C SER A 48 -24.46 6.89 -4.08
N VAL A 49 -24.94 8.13 -4.21
CA VAL A 49 -24.57 9.27 -3.37
C VAL A 49 -25.86 9.98 -2.98
N LEU A 50 -26.37 9.67 -1.78
CA LEU A 50 -27.71 10.08 -1.34
C LEU A 50 -28.04 11.57 -1.67
N PRO A 51 -29.15 11.85 -2.40
CA PRO A 51 -30.18 10.93 -2.93
C PRO A 51 -29.98 10.46 -4.39
N ASP A 52 -28.81 10.72 -4.97
CA ASP A 52 -28.51 10.60 -6.39
C ASP A 52 -27.70 9.35 -6.74
N PHE A 53 -27.59 9.07 -8.03
CA PHE A 53 -26.78 7.99 -8.59
C PHE A 53 -25.70 8.57 -9.50
N VAL A 54 -24.52 7.96 -9.47
CA VAL A 54 -23.39 8.36 -10.32
C VAL A 54 -22.90 7.14 -11.08
N VAL A 55 -22.59 7.33 -12.34
CA VAL A 55 -22.04 6.30 -13.22
C VAL A 55 -20.68 6.72 -13.74
N THR A 56 -19.81 5.74 -13.99
CA THR A 56 -18.54 6.00 -14.67
C THR A 56 -18.79 6.43 -16.12
N GLY A 57 -17.80 7.08 -16.74
CA GLY A 57 -17.88 7.48 -18.15
C GLY A 57 -18.15 6.31 -19.10
N ALA A 58 -17.59 5.12 -18.82
CA ALA A 58 -17.82 3.92 -19.64
C ALA A 58 -19.29 3.45 -19.59
N LEU A 59 -19.92 3.43 -18.41
CA LEU A 59 -21.34 3.12 -18.28
C LEU A 59 -22.22 4.23 -18.84
N ALA A 60 -21.84 5.50 -18.66
CA ALA A 60 -22.54 6.63 -19.28
C ALA A 60 -22.54 6.53 -20.82
N ASP A 61 -21.39 6.18 -21.43
CA ASP A 61 -21.28 5.97 -22.88
C ASP A 61 -22.19 4.84 -23.37
N ALA A 62 -22.22 3.71 -22.64
CA ALA A 62 -23.10 2.59 -22.96
C ALA A 62 -24.59 2.96 -22.85
N LEU A 63 -24.96 3.72 -21.82
CA LEU A 63 -26.32 4.24 -21.64
C LEU A 63 -26.70 5.18 -22.79
N ARG A 64 -25.81 6.12 -23.18
CA ARG A 64 -26.05 7.04 -24.32
C ARG A 64 -26.18 6.33 -25.66
N ALA A 65 -25.47 5.21 -25.83
CA ALA A 65 -25.55 4.40 -27.05
C ALA A 65 -26.77 3.47 -27.08
N SER A 66 -27.49 3.32 -25.98
CA SER A 66 -28.67 2.46 -25.86
C SER A 66 -29.96 3.13 -26.31
N ASP A 67 -31.01 2.34 -26.47
CA ASP A 67 -32.39 2.79 -26.71
C ASP A 67 -33.24 2.76 -25.43
N LEU A 68 -32.59 2.79 -24.25
CA LEU A 68 -33.26 2.78 -22.95
C LEU A 68 -33.90 4.14 -22.66
N THR A 69 -35.02 4.14 -21.94
CA THR A 69 -35.78 5.36 -21.60
C THR A 69 -35.80 5.66 -20.10
N GLY A 70 -36.31 6.84 -19.73
CA GLY A 70 -36.55 7.18 -18.32
C GLY A 70 -35.32 7.63 -17.54
N PHE A 71 -34.25 8.05 -18.21
CA PHE A 71 -33.09 8.63 -17.55
C PHE A 71 -32.55 9.84 -18.31
N GLU A 72 -31.81 10.65 -17.59
CA GLU A 72 -30.92 11.67 -18.13
C GLU A 72 -29.53 11.48 -17.54
N LEU A 73 -28.50 11.79 -18.34
CA LEU A 73 -27.13 11.91 -17.87
C LEU A 73 -26.78 13.37 -17.75
N ARG A 74 -26.24 13.74 -16.59
CA ARG A 74 -25.88 15.12 -16.26
C ARG A 74 -24.49 15.20 -15.67
N THR A 75 -23.94 16.40 -15.62
CA THR A 75 -22.59 16.62 -15.09
C THR A 75 -22.51 16.26 -13.61
N ALA A 76 -21.50 15.45 -13.25
CA ALA A 76 -21.11 15.20 -11.88
C ALA A 76 -19.64 15.59 -11.66
N THR A 77 -19.35 16.13 -10.49
CA THR A 77 -18.02 16.39 -9.96
C THR A 77 -17.80 15.46 -8.78
N VAL A 78 -16.96 14.46 -8.99
CA VAL A 78 -16.53 13.52 -7.94
C VAL A 78 -15.19 13.99 -7.38
N THR A 79 -15.15 14.24 -6.07
CA THR A 79 -13.91 14.44 -5.32
C THR A 79 -13.63 13.25 -4.41
N LYS A 80 -12.40 13.15 -3.91
CA LYS A 80 -11.99 12.14 -2.93
C LYS A 80 -11.89 12.81 -1.56
N SER A 81 -12.39 12.15 -0.52
CA SER A 81 -12.10 12.57 0.85
C SER A 81 -10.62 12.36 1.18
N PRO A 82 -10.07 13.01 2.22
CA PRO A 82 -8.70 12.78 2.67
C PRO A 82 -8.42 11.30 3.03
N GLU A 83 -9.44 10.58 3.48
CA GLU A 83 -9.39 9.17 3.87
C GLU A 83 -9.76 8.19 2.74
N PHE A 84 -9.86 8.66 1.49
CA PHE A 84 -10.34 7.83 0.38
C PHE A 84 -9.53 6.53 0.20
N VAL A 85 -10.23 5.40 0.18
CA VAL A 85 -9.66 4.08 -0.12
C VAL A 85 -10.35 3.46 -1.34
N SER A 86 -9.58 3.02 -2.33
CA SER A 86 -10.11 2.18 -3.41
C SER A 86 -9.63 0.75 -3.28
N TYR A 87 -10.58 -0.18 -3.45
CA TYR A 87 -10.32 -1.63 -3.48
C TYR A 87 -10.30 -2.19 -4.91
N ALA A 88 -10.46 -1.32 -5.90
CA ALA A 88 -10.62 -1.66 -7.31
C ALA A 88 -9.55 -1.07 -8.23
N GLY A 89 -8.65 -0.25 -7.70
CA GLY A 89 -7.58 0.41 -8.45
C GLY A 89 -7.74 1.93 -8.50
N ALA A 90 -7.29 2.55 -9.58
CA ALA A 90 -7.45 3.98 -9.77
C ALA A 90 -8.93 4.32 -10.01
N LEU A 91 -9.43 5.37 -9.33
CA LEU A 91 -10.77 5.91 -9.58
C LEU A 91 -10.84 6.42 -11.03
N PRO A 92 -11.87 6.04 -11.82
CA PRO A 92 -12.07 6.52 -13.18
C PRO A 92 -12.09 8.05 -13.26
N GLU A 93 -11.57 8.60 -14.36
CA GLU A 93 -11.45 10.05 -14.55
C GLU A 93 -12.80 10.74 -14.87
N GLY A 94 -13.74 10.01 -15.48
CA GLY A 94 -15.04 10.53 -15.91
C GLY A 94 -16.20 9.94 -15.10
N TRP A 95 -17.08 10.82 -14.62
CA TRP A 95 -18.30 10.46 -13.91
C TRP A 95 -19.47 11.36 -14.33
N GLU A 96 -20.65 10.77 -14.42
CA GLU A 96 -21.89 11.47 -14.73
C GLU A 96 -22.98 11.10 -13.73
N ARG A 97 -23.84 12.06 -13.42
CA ARG A 97 -25.06 11.83 -12.65
C ARG A 97 -26.02 11.06 -13.54
N LEU A 98 -26.45 9.89 -13.06
CA LEU A 98 -27.62 9.20 -13.60
C LEU A 98 -28.85 9.74 -12.87
N ALA A 99 -29.67 10.52 -13.58
CA ALA A 99 -30.91 11.07 -13.05
C ALA A 99 -32.10 10.30 -13.64
N PRO A 100 -32.75 9.39 -12.89
CA PRO A 100 -33.95 8.73 -13.37
C PRO A 100 -35.09 9.75 -13.50
N THR A 101 -35.65 9.86 -14.70
CA THR A 101 -36.77 10.76 -15.04
C THR A 101 -38.06 10.01 -15.37
N GLY A 102 -37.96 8.69 -15.57
CA GLY A 102 -39.07 7.83 -15.93
C GLY A 102 -40.01 7.55 -14.77
N ARG A 103 -41.15 6.96 -15.10
CA ARG A 103 -42.15 6.54 -14.11
C ARG A 103 -42.38 5.04 -14.17
N PRO A 104 -42.47 4.33 -13.02
CA PRO A 104 -42.65 2.88 -13.03
C PRO A 104 -43.96 2.43 -13.70
N ASP A 105 -44.98 3.28 -13.73
CA ASP A 105 -46.30 3.03 -14.34
C ASP A 105 -46.34 3.27 -15.85
N ARG A 106 -45.26 3.80 -16.46
CA ARG A 106 -45.19 4.18 -17.87
C ARG A 106 -44.25 3.33 -18.73
N ASP A 107 -43.84 2.17 -18.21
CA ASP A 107 -42.91 1.26 -18.90
C ASP A 107 -41.56 1.92 -19.26
N ASP A 108 -41.10 2.91 -18.48
CA ASP A 108 -39.77 3.49 -18.63
C ASP A 108 -38.66 2.55 -18.12
N ASP A 109 -37.50 2.50 -18.77
CA ASP A 109 -36.43 1.57 -18.39
C ASP A 109 -35.74 1.92 -17.06
N PHE A 110 -35.63 3.22 -16.76
CA PHE A 110 -35.16 3.74 -15.49
C PHE A 110 -36.25 4.56 -14.80
N ALA A 111 -36.37 4.40 -13.48
CA ALA A 111 -37.22 5.21 -12.64
C ALA A 111 -36.64 5.30 -11.22
N GLN A 112 -37.21 6.17 -10.40
CA GLN A 112 -36.88 6.24 -8.97
C GLN A 112 -38.16 6.23 -8.14
N ARG A 113 -38.12 5.54 -6.99
CA ARG A 113 -39.21 5.54 -6.01
C ARG A 113 -38.62 5.54 -4.60
N ASP A 114 -38.99 6.52 -3.78
CA ASP A 114 -38.54 6.63 -2.39
C ASP A 114 -37.00 6.56 -2.23
N GLY A 115 -36.27 7.15 -3.19
CA GLY A 115 -34.80 7.13 -3.24
C GLY A 115 -34.20 5.86 -3.87
N MET A 116 -35.00 4.83 -4.14
CA MET A 116 -34.57 3.56 -4.74
C MET A 116 -34.49 3.65 -6.26
N LEU A 117 -33.40 3.14 -6.85
CA LEU A 117 -33.29 3.02 -8.31
C LEU A 117 -34.12 1.84 -8.80
N LEU A 118 -35.00 2.09 -9.75
CA LEU A 118 -35.80 1.07 -10.40
C LEU A 118 -35.31 0.89 -11.83
N VAL A 119 -35.02 -0.36 -12.20
CA VAL A 119 -34.51 -0.70 -13.54
C VAL A 119 -35.37 -1.79 -14.18
N SER A 120 -35.66 -1.66 -15.47
CA SER A 120 -36.33 -2.70 -16.24
C SER A 120 -35.42 -3.91 -16.47
N GLU A 121 -35.98 -4.99 -17.01
CA GLU A 121 -35.20 -6.12 -17.55
C GLU A 121 -34.18 -5.69 -18.61
N ARG A 122 -34.55 -4.76 -19.50
CA ARG A 122 -33.65 -4.27 -20.56
C ARG A 122 -32.50 -3.47 -19.98
N ALA A 123 -32.79 -2.57 -19.04
CA ALA A 123 -31.77 -1.84 -18.31
C ALA A 123 -30.86 -2.79 -17.52
N LEU A 124 -31.43 -3.78 -16.82
CA LEU A 124 -30.66 -4.76 -16.07
C LEU A 124 -29.76 -5.62 -16.97
N SER A 125 -30.23 -5.98 -18.17
CA SER A 125 -29.42 -6.66 -19.19
C SER A 125 -28.20 -5.84 -19.62
N LEU A 126 -28.36 -4.52 -19.80
CA LEU A 126 -27.23 -3.62 -20.10
C LEU A 126 -26.28 -3.56 -18.89
N LEU A 127 -26.80 -3.36 -17.69
CA LEU A 127 -26.03 -3.30 -16.45
C LEU A 127 -25.23 -4.58 -16.19
N ASN A 128 -25.76 -5.76 -16.55
CA ASN A 128 -25.06 -7.04 -16.51
C ASN A 128 -23.82 -7.11 -17.45
N GLY A 129 -23.66 -6.17 -18.37
CA GLY A 129 -22.46 -6.02 -19.21
C GLY A 129 -21.36 -5.17 -18.57
N HIS A 130 -21.64 -4.55 -17.43
CA HIS A 130 -20.73 -3.66 -16.71
C HIS A 130 -20.30 -4.26 -15.36
N ARG A 131 -19.25 -3.69 -14.77
CA ARG A 131 -18.79 -4.07 -13.44
C ARG A 131 -19.73 -3.48 -12.38
N ILE A 132 -20.72 -4.27 -11.97
CA ILE A 132 -21.62 -3.96 -10.86
C ILE A 132 -21.70 -5.20 -9.97
N VAL A 133 -20.89 -5.21 -8.91
CA VAL A 133 -20.65 -6.36 -8.04
C VAL A 133 -21.26 -6.14 -6.65
N GLU A 134 -21.23 -4.91 -6.15
CA GLU A 134 -21.63 -4.60 -4.78
C GLU A 134 -23.09 -4.17 -4.66
N ALA A 135 -23.69 -3.68 -5.74
CA ALA A 135 -25.11 -3.36 -5.78
C ALA A 135 -26.01 -4.58 -5.47
N GLN A 136 -27.12 -4.36 -4.76
CA GLN A 136 -28.09 -5.40 -4.36
C GLN A 136 -29.42 -5.24 -5.10
N LEU A 137 -30.10 -6.35 -5.37
CA LEU A 137 -31.48 -6.34 -5.84
C LEU A 137 -32.41 -6.54 -4.64
N ALA A 138 -33.25 -5.54 -4.34
CA ALA A 138 -34.24 -5.65 -3.27
C ALA A 138 -35.35 -6.62 -3.72
N ALA A 139 -35.31 -7.83 -3.18
CA ALA A 139 -36.06 -9.01 -3.61
C ALA A 139 -35.80 -9.36 -5.09
N ALA A 140 -34.80 -10.21 -5.34
CA ALA A 140 -34.52 -10.73 -6.68
C ALA A 140 -35.82 -11.33 -7.27
N GLY A 141 -36.36 -10.69 -8.30
CA GLY A 141 -37.43 -11.30 -9.10
C GLY A 141 -36.92 -12.61 -9.70
N GLU A 142 -37.81 -13.55 -9.95
CA GLU A 142 -37.50 -14.85 -10.59
C GLU A 142 -37.24 -14.70 -12.10
N THR A 143 -36.50 -13.67 -12.51
CA THR A 143 -36.23 -13.38 -13.92
C THR A 143 -34.82 -13.79 -14.33
N ALA A 144 -34.63 -13.99 -15.64
CA ALA A 144 -33.37 -14.45 -16.18
C ALA A 144 -32.23 -13.45 -15.94
N GLU A 145 -32.47 -12.14 -16.13
CA GLU A 145 -31.44 -11.13 -15.92
C GLU A 145 -31.16 -10.88 -14.44
N ALA A 146 -32.15 -10.95 -13.55
CA ALA A 146 -31.92 -10.90 -12.10
C ALA A 146 -31.07 -12.09 -11.62
N SER A 147 -31.34 -13.29 -12.14
CA SER A 147 -30.52 -14.48 -11.86
C SER A 147 -29.11 -14.36 -12.41
N ARG A 148 -28.96 -13.79 -13.62
CA ARG A 148 -27.65 -13.51 -14.22
C ARG A 148 -26.86 -12.48 -13.40
N PHE A 149 -27.53 -11.42 -12.94
CA PHE A 149 -26.96 -10.40 -12.07
C PHE A 149 -26.45 -11.01 -10.76
N ALA A 150 -27.26 -11.84 -10.09
CA ALA A 150 -26.86 -12.53 -8.88
C ALA A 150 -25.63 -13.44 -9.10
N ARG A 151 -25.61 -14.26 -10.16
CA ARG A 151 -24.47 -15.12 -10.48
C ARG A 151 -23.19 -14.33 -10.76
N HIS A 152 -23.28 -13.25 -11.53
CA HIS A 152 -22.12 -12.41 -11.85
C HIS A 152 -21.45 -11.88 -10.57
N ARG A 153 -22.25 -11.47 -9.58
CA ARG A 153 -21.76 -11.03 -8.28
C ARG A 153 -21.07 -12.15 -7.50
N GLU A 154 -21.69 -13.34 -7.43
CA GLU A 154 -21.13 -14.49 -6.74
C GLU A 154 -19.80 -14.94 -7.36
N GLU A 155 -19.74 -15.01 -8.69
CA GLU A 155 -18.53 -15.37 -9.44
C GLU A 155 -17.41 -14.34 -9.21
N ALA A 156 -17.75 -13.04 -9.23
CA ALA A 156 -16.78 -11.97 -8.97
C ALA A 156 -16.22 -12.04 -7.54
N ARG A 157 -17.09 -12.27 -6.53
CA ARG A 157 -16.66 -12.43 -5.13
C ARG A 157 -15.80 -13.69 -4.92
N ALA A 158 -16.19 -14.81 -5.54
CA ALA A 158 -15.41 -16.05 -5.49
C ALA A 158 -14.06 -15.91 -6.21
N ALA A 159 -13.98 -15.12 -7.28
CA ALA A 159 -12.72 -14.79 -7.94
C ALA A 159 -11.81 -13.90 -7.08
N ALA A 160 -12.38 -12.92 -6.38
CA ALA A 160 -11.63 -12.06 -5.45
C ALA A 160 -10.99 -12.88 -4.32
N LEU A 161 -11.77 -13.76 -3.67
CA LEU A 161 -11.27 -14.62 -2.59
C LEU A 161 -10.13 -15.54 -3.06
N ARG A 162 -10.24 -16.12 -4.27
CA ARG A 162 -9.17 -16.96 -4.84
C ARG A 162 -7.88 -16.19 -5.09
N ARG A 163 -7.96 -14.92 -5.51
CA ARG A 163 -6.77 -14.07 -5.70
C ARG A 163 -6.09 -13.75 -4.38
N GLU A 164 -6.86 -13.45 -3.34
CA GLU A 164 -6.32 -13.20 -2.00
C GLU A 164 -5.59 -14.43 -1.46
N GLN A 165 -6.19 -15.62 -1.58
CA GLN A 165 -5.57 -16.86 -1.18
C GLN A 165 -4.26 -17.14 -1.94
N ALA A 166 -4.26 -16.95 -3.27
CA ALA A 166 -3.06 -17.14 -4.09
C ALA A 166 -1.94 -16.14 -3.75
N ALA A 167 -2.27 -14.91 -3.37
CA ALA A 167 -1.30 -13.92 -2.94
C ALA A 167 -0.64 -14.32 -1.61
N GLN A 168 -1.43 -14.82 -0.65
CA GLN A 168 -0.91 -15.33 0.63
C GLN A 168 0.01 -16.54 0.45
N ASP A 169 -0.35 -17.47 -0.43
CA ASP A 169 0.47 -18.65 -0.71
C ASP A 169 1.80 -18.25 -1.41
N SER A 170 1.78 -17.26 -2.30
CA SER A 170 2.99 -16.74 -2.96
C SER A 170 3.95 -16.07 -1.98
N GLU A 171 3.44 -15.29 -1.03
CA GLU A 171 4.25 -14.62 0.00
C GLU A 171 4.98 -15.64 0.88
N ALA A 172 4.29 -16.73 1.27
CA ALA A 172 4.88 -17.82 2.05
C ALA A 172 6.02 -18.54 1.30
N ASP A 173 5.87 -18.71 -0.01
CA ASP A 173 6.87 -19.34 -0.88
C ASP A 173 8.11 -18.45 -1.10
N ASP A 174 7.94 -17.13 -1.19
CA ASP A 174 9.05 -16.16 -1.30
C ASP A 174 9.88 -16.10 -0.01
N ASP A 175 9.22 -16.08 1.15
CA ASP A 175 9.89 -16.14 2.46
C ASP A 175 10.73 -17.42 2.60
N ALA A 176 10.22 -18.57 2.15
CA ALA A 176 10.94 -19.84 2.20
C ALA A 176 12.17 -19.86 1.28
N ARG A 177 12.05 -19.28 0.07
CA ARG A 177 13.17 -19.13 -0.88
C ARG A 177 14.26 -18.23 -0.34
N GLU A 178 13.90 -17.10 0.26
CA GLU A 178 14.86 -16.12 0.78
C GLU A 178 15.65 -16.69 1.98
N VAL A 179 14.99 -17.43 2.87
CA VAL A 179 15.66 -18.15 3.97
C VAL A 179 16.70 -19.14 3.44
N ALA A 180 16.33 -19.98 2.45
CA ALA A 180 17.23 -20.97 1.89
C ALA A 180 18.47 -20.32 1.21
N ARG A 181 18.26 -19.20 0.52
CA ARG A 181 19.32 -18.45 -0.17
C ARG A 181 20.30 -17.80 0.82
N LEU A 182 19.81 -17.22 1.92
CA LEU A 182 20.64 -16.65 2.98
C LEU A 182 21.48 -17.72 3.68
N THR A 183 20.90 -18.89 3.97
CA THR A 183 21.65 -20.03 4.52
C THR A 183 22.77 -20.47 3.59
N ALA A 184 22.50 -20.62 2.28
CA ALA A 184 23.51 -20.99 1.30
C ALA A 184 24.63 -19.95 1.16
N LEU A 185 24.32 -18.65 1.25
CA LEU A 185 25.32 -17.58 1.23
C LEU A 185 26.23 -17.62 2.47
N VAL A 186 25.63 -17.89 3.64
CA VAL A 186 26.39 -18.05 4.90
C VAL A 186 27.33 -19.25 4.83
N ASP A 187 26.87 -20.37 4.26
CA ASP A 187 27.67 -21.58 4.12
C ASP A 187 28.78 -21.43 3.06
N ALA A 188 28.53 -20.70 1.98
CA ALA A 188 29.48 -20.45 0.89
C ALA A 188 30.63 -19.51 1.27
N LEU A 189 30.46 -18.66 2.29
CA LEU A 189 31.50 -17.70 2.72
C LEU A 189 32.71 -18.35 3.42
N GLY A 190 32.61 -19.63 3.80
CA GLY A 190 33.71 -20.42 4.36
C GLY A 190 34.22 -19.92 5.74
N PRO A 191 34.88 -20.80 6.53
CA PRO A 191 35.38 -20.46 7.87
C PRO A 191 36.66 -19.59 7.90
N THR A 192 37.24 -19.24 6.75
CA THR A 192 38.58 -18.62 6.65
C THR A 192 38.61 -17.09 6.52
N ALA A 193 37.49 -16.38 6.54
CA ALA A 193 37.48 -14.93 6.78
C ALA A 193 37.62 -14.64 8.31
N SER A 194 38.67 -15.17 8.93
CA SER A 194 38.93 -15.10 10.37
C SER A 194 39.88 -13.96 10.71
N THR A 195 39.48 -12.72 10.43
CA THR A 195 40.09 -11.57 11.09
C THR A 195 38.97 -10.70 11.65
N PRO A 196 38.67 -10.83 12.95
CA PRO A 196 37.64 -10.02 13.59
C PRO A 196 37.96 -8.52 13.47
N PRO A 197 36.95 -7.64 13.40
CA PRO A 197 37.20 -6.21 13.36
C PRO A 197 37.95 -5.77 14.62
N THR A 198 38.85 -4.82 14.43
CA THR A 198 39.55 -4.17 15.55
C THR A 198 38.56 -3.25 16.27
N MET A 199 38.66 -3.02 17.58
CA MET A 199 37.73 -2.14 18.30
C MET A 199 38.48 -1.16 19.21
N ARG A 200 38.00 0.09 19.30
CA ARG A 200 38.53 1.17 20.15
C ARG A 200 37.50 1.56 21.21
N VAL A 201 37.96 1.72 22.46
CA VAL A 201 37.09 2.15 23.56
C VAL A 201 37.18 3.67 23.69
N ASN A 202 36.05 4.37 23.67
CA ASN A 202 36.08 5.82 23.94
C ASN A 202 36.57 6.07 25.38
N GLY A 203 37.54 6.98 25.50
CA GLY A 203 38.21 7.31 26.77
C GLY A 203 39.59 6.67 26.96
N ASP A 204 40.02 5.75 26.10
CA ASP A 204 41.38 5.20 26.11
C ASP A 204 41.84 4.85 24.69
N ALA A 205 42.41 5.82 23.99
CA ALA A 205 42.87 5.68 22.60
C ALA A 205 44.00 4.63 22.43
N LYS A 206 44.61 4.16 23.53
CA LYS A 206 45.66 3.13 23.50
C LYS A 206 45.10 1.72 23.64
N ARG A 207 43.86 1.57 24.14
CA ARG A 207 43.23 0.27 24.35
C ARG A 207 42.50 -0.17 23.09
N THR A 208 43.14 -1.10 22.40
CA THR A 208 42.59 -1.78 21.23
C THR A 208 42.18 -3.19 21.64
N VAL A 209 40.95 -3.60 21.34
CA VAL A 209 40.50 -4.98 21.56
C VAL A 209 40.26 -5.60 20.18
N ALA A 210 40.91 -6.73 19.92
CA ALA A 210 40.59 -7.59 18.78
C ALA A 210 39.66 -8.69 19.27
N GLY A 211 38.55 -8.93 18.58
CA GLY A 211 37.64 -9.99 19.00
C GLY A 211 36.41 -10.11 18.11
N ASP A 212 35.85 -11.32 18.08
CA ASP A 212 34.50 -11.59 17.60
C ASP A 212 33.54 -10.56 18.25
N LEU A 213 32.64 -9.96 17.49
CA LEU A 213 31.61 -9.07 18.04
C LEU A 213 30.76 -9.76 19.10
N THR A 214 30.66 -11.09 19.06
CA THR A 214 30.13 -11.95 20.12
C THR A 214 30.95 -11.85 21.41
N LEU A 215 32.29 -11.80 21.33
CA LEU A 215 33.22 -11.59 22.45
C LEU A 215 33.20 -10.14 22.96
N ALA A 216 32.99 -9.15 22.08
CA ALA A 216 32.83 -7.75 22.47
C ALA A 216 31.47 -7.49 23.15
N ALA A 217 30.40 -8.09 22.62
CA ALA A 217 29.08 -8.09 23.25
C ALA A 217 29.11 -8.92 24.56
N ALA A 218 29.90 -9.99 24.64
CA ALA A 218 30.19 -10.70 25.90
C ALA A 218 31.02 -9.85 26.89
N ALA A 219 31.97 -9.04 26.42
CA ALA A 219 32.73 -8.08 27.23
C ALA A 219 31.89 -6.87 27.69
N LEU A 220 30.77 -6.60 27.01
CA LEU A 220 29.78 -5.57 27.33
C LEU A 220 28.49 -6.13 27.96
N GLY A 221 28.36 -7.46 28.07
CA GLY A 221 27.41 -8.15 28.93
C GLY A 221 26.40 -9.14 28.31
N LYS A 222 26.18 -9.27 26.98
CA LYS A 222 25.28 -10.29 26.39
C LYS A 222 25.59 -10.64 24.92
N LYS A 223 25.11 -11.80 24.46
CA LYS A 223 25.26 -12.33 23.09
C LYS A 223 24.32 -11.66 22.07
N ILE A 224 24.80 -11.47 20.83
CA ILE A 224 23.97 -11.08 19.68
C ILE A 224 23.44 -12.37 19.03
N GLU A 225 22.11 -12.55 19.00
CA GLU A 225 21.48 -13.79 18.52
C GLU A 225 20.74 -13.62 17.17
N ASP A 226 20.73 -12.41 16.61
CA ASP A 226 20.01 -12.13 15.36
C ASP A 226 20.90 -12.33 14.12
N PRO A 227 20.57 -13.25 13.20
CA PRO A 227 21.41 -13.54 12.02
C PRO A 227 21.55 -12.37 11.04
N ALA A 228 20.54 -11.51 10.88
CA ALA A 228 20.60 -10.35 9.99
C ALA A 228 21.49 -9.25 10.59
N ALA A 229 21.40 -9.03 11.90
CA ALA A 229 22.35 -8.21 12.63
C ALA A 229 23.78 -8.73 12.48
N LEU A 230 24.00 -10.04 12.59
CA LEU A 230 25.32 -10.66 12.37
C LEU A 230 25.82 -10.46 10.94
N ALA A 231 24.95 -10.52 9.93
CA ALA A 231 25.31 -10.28 8.53
C ALA A 231 25.73 -8.83 8.27
N LEU A 232 24.97 -7.84 8.77
CA LEU A 232 25.33 -6.41 8.64
C LEU A 232 26.63 -6.07 9.38
N LEU A 233 26.84 -6.68 10.55
CA LEU A 233 28.06 -6.51 11.34
C LEU A 233 29.32 -7.04 10.63
N ARG A 234 29.19 -7.97 9.68
CA ARG A 234 30.31 -8.45 8.84
C ARG A 234 30.77 -7.44 7.80
N LEU A 235 30.03 -6.34 7.60
CA LEU A 235 30.41 -5.26 6.68
C LEU A 235 31.44 -4.28 7.29
N ILE A 236 31.86 -4.51 8.54
CA ILE A 236 32.81 -3.67 9.26
C ILE A 236 34.24 -4.08 8.88
N ASP A 237 34.97 -3.18 8.24
CA ASP A 237 36.36 -3.38 7.80
C ASP A 237 37.38 -2.61 8.66
N GLY A 238 36.94 -2.03 9.78
CA GLY A 238 37.76 -1.11 10.58
C GLY A 238 37.33 -0.99 12.06
N PRO A 239 37.88 -0.02 12.80
CA PRO A 239 37.70 0.07 14.24
C PRO A 239 36.28 0.49 14.65
N ILE A 240 35.69 -0.24 15.60
CA ILE A 240 34.40 0.12 16.22
C ILE A 240 34.64 0.95 17.49
N GLU A 241 33.96 2.07 17.63
CA GLU A 241 33.96 2.89 18.84
C GLU A 241 32.82 2.50 19.79
N ILE A 242 33.13 2.29 21.06
CA ILE A 242 32.13 2.01 22.10
C ILE A 242 31.87 3.29 22.90
N ASN A 243 30.67 3.86 22.78
CA ASN A 243 30.30 5.05 23.55
C ASN A 243 29.51 4.68 24.81
N ARG A 244 30.00 5.09 25.99
CA ARG A 244 29.36 4.83 27.29
C ARG A 244 28.50 5.99 27.81
N SER A 245 28.46 7.15 27.14
CA SER A 245 27.83 8.36 27.70
C SER A 245 26.35 8.58 27.34
N GLY A 246 25.69 7.60 26.71
CA GLY A 246 24.27 7.62 26.38
C GLY A 246 23.73 6.19 26.24
N ALA A 247 22.47 6.01 25.83
CA ALA A 247 21.76 4.72 25.71
C ALA A 247 22.53 3.67 24.89
N TYR A 248 23.52 3.02 25.52
CA TYR A 248 24.40 1.95 25.06
C TYR A 248 24.48 1.79 23.54
N GLN A 249 25.31 2.63 22.88
CA GLN A 249 25.53 2.56 21.44
C GLN A 249 26.99 2.20 21.16
N CYS A 250 27.25 1.22 20.30
CA CYS A 250 28.53 1.14 19.62
C CYS A 250 28.38 1.62 18.19
N ALA A 251 29.37 2.34 17.70
CA ALA A 251 29.36 2.95 16.39
C ALA A 251 30.66 2.64 15.67
N TYR A 252 30.58 2.09 14.48
CA TYR A 252 31.66 2.11 13.51
C TYR A 252 31.41 3.30 12.58
N ARG A 253 32.47 4.02 12.21
CA ARG A 253 32.40 5.10 11.24
C ARG A 253 33.57 4.99 10.29
N SER A 254 33.27 5.12 9.02
CA SER A 254 34.22 5.29 7.92
C SER A 254 33.87 6.57 7.16
N THR A 255 34.62 6.84 6.10
CA THR A 255 34.42 8.01 5.25
C THR A 255 33.05 8.01 4.56
N ASP A 256 32.51 6.83 4.24
CA ASP A 256 31.32 6.65 3.40
C ASP A 256 30.18 5.87 4.07
N ARG A 257 30.37 5.36 5.28
CA ARG A 257 29.31 4.68 6.05
C ARG A 257 29.56 4.71 7.56
N SER A 258 28.50 4.59 8.33
CA SER A 258 28.58 4.29 9.76
C SER A 258 27.63 3.18 10.14
N LEU A 259 28.04 2.28 11.03
CA LEU A 259 27.17 1.25 11.58
C LEU A 259 26.94 1.56 13.05
N ILE A 260 25.68 1.70 13.46
CA ILE A 260 25.27 2.01 14.81
C ILE A 260 24.54 0.79 15.37
N VAL A 261 24.94 0.32 16.54
CA VAL A 261 24.25 -0.77 17.24
C VAL A 261 23.61 -0.18 18.49
N GLY A 262 22.29 -0.12 18.51
CA GLY A 262 21.52 0.30 19.67
C GLY A 262 21.34 -0.86 20.65
N MET A 263 21.80 -0.69 21.89
CA MET A 263 21.66 -1.69 22.94
C MET A 263 20.76 -1.18 24.08
N ARG A 264 20.04 -2.09 24.72
CA ARG A 264 19.25 -1.81 25.94
C ARG A 264 19.43 -2.95 26.93
N GLY A 265 19.94 -2.64 28.13
CA GLY A 265 20.18 -3.66 29.17
C GLY A 265 21.14 -4.76 28.73
N GLY A 266 22.19 -4.39 27.98
CA GLY A 266 23.20 -5.31 27.43
C GLY A 266 22.79 -6.08 26.17
N ALA A 267 21.52 -6.02 25.74
CA ALA A 267 21.05 -6.72 24.53
C ALA A 267 20.92 -5.77 23.34
N VAL A 268 21.31 -6.21 22.14
CA VAL A 268 21.10 -5.48 20.88
C VAL A 268 19.60 -5.39 20.59
N ARG A 269 19.12 -4.17 20.34
CA ARG A 269 17.74 -3.86 20.00
C ARG A 269 17.58 -3.48 18.54
N CYS A 270 18.56 -2.76 18.00
CA CYS A 270 18.61 -2.42 16.59
C CYS A 270 20.06 -2.37 16.11
N VAL A 271 20.22 -2.59 14.80
CA VAL A 271 21.43 -2.29 14.05
C VAL A 271 21.02 -1.34 12.93
N GLU A 272 21.70 -0.21 12.82
CA GLU A 272 21.49 0.80 11.80
C GLU A 272 22.75 0.97 10.98
N LEU A 273 22.67 0.76 9.67
CA LEU A 273 23.72 1.08 8.72
C LEU A 273 23.37 2.40 8.04
N VAL A 274 24.18 3.42 8.24
CA VAL A 274 24.05 4.75 7.66
C VAL A 274 25.05 4.91 6.52
N PHE A 275 24.60 5.45 5.40
CA PHE A 275 25.43 5.79 4.25
C PHE A 275 25.80 7.27 4.32
N HIS A 276 27.07 7.57 4.08
CA HIS A 276 27.56 8.94 3.92
C HIS A 276 27.87 9.13 2.44
N PRO A 277 27.21 10.08 1.76
CA PRO A 277 27.48 10.30 0.36
C PRO A 277 28.94 10.77 0.19
N HIS A 278 29.72 10.03 -0.60
CA HIS A 278 31.02 10.49 -1.03
C HIS A 278 30.83 11.73 -1.92
N ARG A 279 31.05 12.93 -1.33
CA ARG A 279 30.73 14.22 -1.96
C ARG A 279 31.35 14.42 -3.35
N ASN A 280 32.47 13.76 -3.62
CA ASN A 280 33.26 13.93 -4.83
C ASN A 280 33.20 12.73 -5.80
N ALA A 281 32.50 11.64 -5.43
CA ALA A 281 32.35 10.46 -6.30
C ALA A 281 31.08 9.68 -5.93
N PRO A 282 29.89 10.21 -6.25
CA PRO A 282 28.61 9.58 -5.92
C PRO A 282 28.50 8.14 -6.43
N GLU A 283 29.01 7.87 -7.62
CA GLU A 283 29.10 6.55 -8.26
C GLU A 283 29.95 5.54 -7.47
N ALA A 284 30.90 5.98 -6.64
CA ALA A 284 31.66 5.09 -5.76
C ALA A 284 30.85 4.60 -4.55
N ASN A 285 29.74 5.27 -4.22
CA ASN A 285 28.83 4.82 -3.15
C ASN A 285 28.02 3.59 -3.60
N TYR A 286 27.67 3.49 -4.88
CA TYR A 286 26.75 2.48 -5.42
C TYR A 286 27.31 1.05 -5.35
N PRO A 287 28.54 0.73 -5.77
CA PRO A 287 29.09 -0.64 -5.68
C PRO A 287 29.19 -1.19 -4.26
N ARG A 288 29.16 -0.32 -3.24
CA ARG A 288 29.36 -0.68 -1.83
C ARG A 288 28.03 -0.91 -1.09
N THR A 289 26.93 -0.35 -1.58
CA THR A 289 25.57 -0.55 -1.07
C THR A 289 24.73 -1.47 -1.95
N SER A 290 25.21 -1.78 -3.16
CA SER A 290 24.48 -2.52 -4.19
C SER A 290 24.16 -3.99 -3.88
N TYR A 291 24.32 -4.46 -2.65
CA TYR A 291 23.99 -5.85 -2.28
C TYR A 291 23.42 -5.97 -0.86
N LEU A 292 22.87 -4.89 -0.30
CA LEU A 292 22.33 -4.89 1.07
C LEU A 292 21.16 -5.86 1.24
N ILE A 293 20.33 -5.96 0.21
CA ILE A 293 19.45 -7.09 -0.04
C ILE A 293 20.14 -7.90 -1.12
N THR A 294 20.32 -9.19 -0.92
CA THR A 294 21.06 -9.96 -1.91
C THR A 294 20.23 -10.11 -3.19
N GLY A 295 20.89 -10.08 -4.34
CA GLY A 295 20.22 -10.07 -5.63
C GLY A 295 19.75 -8.68 -6.06
N LEU A 296 19.93 -7.66 -5.20
CA LEU A 296 19.46 -6.31 -5.44
C LEU A 296 20.64 -5.36 -5.66
N SER A 297 21.04 -5.23 -6.92
CA SER A 297 22.16 -4.41 -7.40
C SER A 297 21.77 -3.66 -8.68
N PRO A 298 21.83 -2.32 -8.71
CA PRO A 298 22.14 -1.42 -7.61
C PRO A 298 21.04 -1.37 -6.54
N PHE A 299 21.40 -0.94 -5.33
CA PHE A 299 20.44 -0.76 -4.24
C PHE A 299 19.69 0.56 -4.40
N THR A 300 18.55 0.49 -5.09
CA THR A 300 17.62 1.60 -5.30
C THR A 300 16.28 1.31 -4.63
N ARG A 301 15.52 2.34 -4.28
CA ARG A 301 14.18 2.16 -3.74
C ARG A 301 13.28 1.37 -4.70
N GLU A 302 13.39 1.63 -6.00
CA GLU A 302 12.67 0.89 -7.03
C GLU A 302 13.02 -0.60 -7.01
N GLY A 303 14.31 -0.96 -7.00
CA GLY A 303 14.72 -2.36 -6.88
C GLY A 303 14.23 -3.00 -5.59
N VAL A 304 14.17 -2.24 -4.48
CA VAL A 304 13.60 -2.73 -3.22
C VAL A 304 12.11 -3.00 -3.34
N LEU A 305 11.35 -2.10 -3.94
CA LEU A 305 9.91 -2.28 -4.16
C LEU A 305 9.63 -3.46 -5.09
N GLU A 306 10.44 -3.65 -6.13
CA GLU A 306 10.35 -4.79 -7.03
C GLU A 306 10.62 -6.13 -6.32
N HIS A 307 11.57 -6.12 -5.37
CA HIS A 307 12.04 -7.34 -4.72
C HIS A 307 11.27 -7.71 -3.44
N LEU A 308 10.81 -6.72 -2.69
CA LEU A 308 10.12 -6.90 -1.40
C LEU A 308 8.63 -6.50 -1.45
N GLY A 309 8.15 -5.96 -2.57
CA GLY A 309 6.81 -5.43 -2.70
C GLY A 309 6.63 -4.08 -2.00
N ALA A 310 5.38 -3.68 -1.80
CA ALA A 310 5.06 -2.43 -1.11
C ALA A 310 5.45 -2.51 0.37
N PRO A 311 6.06 -1.46 0.95
CA PRO A 311 6.32 -1.44 2.37
C PRO A 311 5.01 -1.46 3.14
N LYS A 312 5.07 -2.02 4.34
CA LYS A 312 3.98 -1.98 5.30
C LYS A 312 3.56 -0.53 5.60
N GLU A 313 4.55 0.35 5.75
CA GLU A 313 4.33 1.77 6.00
C GLU A 313 5.37 2.56 5.20
N ALA A 314 4.92 3.43 4.30
CA ALA A 314 5.78 4.38 3.60
C ALA A 314 5.52 5.78 4.15
N LEU A 315 6.57 6.44 4.61
CA LEU A 315 6.56 7.86 4.90
C LEU A 315 7.19 8.60 3.70
N PRO A 316 6.44 9.49 3.04
CA PRO A 316 6.96 10.29 1.95
C PRO A 316 8.03 11.29 2.46
N PRO A 317 8.82 11.90 1.56
CA PRO A 317 9.83 12.88 1.95
C PRO A 317 9.21 14.02 2.77
N ASP A 318 9.74 14.25 3.98
CA ASP A 318 9.39 15.41 4.82
C ASP A 318 10.07 16.71 4.32
N GLU A 319 9.87 17.82 5.04
CA GLU A 319 10.49 19.12 4.72
C GLU A 319 12.03 19.07 4.70
N ASP A 320 12.64 18.06 5.34
CA ASP A 320 14.08 17.80 5.35
C ASP A 320 14.51 16.76 4.28
N GLU A 321 13.62 16.47 3.32
CA GLU A 321 13.77 15.46 2.27
C GLU A 321 14.09 14.05 2.81
N ARG A 322 13.55 13.71 3.98
CA ARG A 322 13.69 12.37 4.57
C ARG A 322 12.44 11.57 4.31
N SER A 323 12.59 10.42 3.67
CA SER A 323 11.53 9.43 3.52
C SER A 323 11.94 8.11 4.16
N ARG A 324 10.95 7.26 4.44
CA ARG A 324 11.18 5.98 5.09
C ARG A 324 10.20 4.94 4.58
N ASP A 325 10.70 3.76 4.23
CA ASP A 325 9.88 2.58 4.02
C ASP A 325 10.09 1.60 5.19
N GLU A 326 9.00 1.15 5.81
CA GLU A 326 9.00 0.11 6.84
C GLU A 326 8.51 -1.21 6.25
N TYR A 327 9.32 -2.25 6.37
CA TYR A 327 9.00 -3.62 6.00
C TYR A 327 8.91 -4.50 7.24
N ARG A 328 8.08 -5.54 7.13
CA ARG A 328 8.08 -6.67 8.06
C ARG A 328 8.60 -7.89 7.33
N ILE A 329 9.75 -8.36 7.77
CA ILE A 329 10.40 -9.54 7.20
C ILE A 329 10.48 -10.56 8.33
N GLY A 330 9.60 -11.57 8.29
CA GLY A 330 9.38 -12.51 9.38
C GLY A 330 9.08 -11.82 10.71
N ARG A 331 9.98 -11.98 11.70
CA ARG A 331 9.85 -11.39 13.06
C ARG A 331 10.54 -10.03 13.22
N GLN A 332 11.17 -9.51 12.17
CA GLN A 332 11.95 -8.28 12.23
C GLN A 332 11.22 -7.11 11.60
N ARG A 333 11.49 -5.92 12.14
CA ARG A 333 11.13 -4.66 11.53
C ARG A 333 12.36 -4.11 10.81
N VAL A 334 12.23 -3.87 9.52
CA VAL A 334 13.28 -3.27 8.68
C VAL A 334 12.80 -1.91 8.24
N MET A 335 13.58 -0.86 8.51
CA MET A 335 13.29 0.50 8.10
C MET A 335 14.37 0.95 7.13
N LEU A 336 13.98 1.28 5.91
CA LEU A 336 14.85 1.85 4.89
C LEU A 336 14.59 3.35 4.85
N TYR A 337 15.60 4.12 5.19
CA TYR A 337 15.56 5.57 5.12
C TYR A 337 16.20 6.02 3.82
N TRP A 338 15.54 6.95 3.16
CA TRP A 338 16.01 7.56 1.93
C TRP A 338 16.19 9.06 2.10
N ARG A 339 16.90 9.65 1.15
CA ARG A 339 17.17 11.08 1.08
C ARG A 339 16.70 11.59 -0.27
N GLY A 340 16.18 12.81 -0.28
CA GLY A 340 15.85 13.50 -1.52
C GLY A 340 14.60 12.94 -2.18
N GLN A 341 14.21 13.58 -3.27
CA GLN A 341 13.12 13.13 -4.14
C GLN A 341 13.55 11.96 -5.04
N ASP A 342 14.86 11.73 -5.17
CA ASP A 342 15.46 10.62 -5.90
C ASP A 342 15.53 9.33 -5.06
N TYR A 343 15.12 9.39 -3.79
CA TYR A 343 15.20 8.28 -2.84
C TYR A 343 16.60 7.66 -2.79
N SER A 344 17.62 8.50 -2.75
CA SER A 344 18.99 8.07 -2.52
C SER A 344 19.09 7.33 -1.18
N PRO A 345 19.73 6.14 -1.10
CA PRO A 345 19.87 5.39 0.14
C PRO A 345 20.52 6.21 1.25
N ARG A 346 19.87 6.32 2.41
CA ARG A 346 20.36 7.09 3.57
C ARG A 346 20.78 6.20 4.73
N SER A 347 19.88 5.35 5.21
CA SER A 347 20.23 4.34 6.20
C SER A 347 19.28 3.15 6.15
N VAL A 348 19.72 2.00 6.65
CA VAL A 348 18.89 0.81 6.86
C VAL A 348 18.96 0.46 8.33
N MET A 349 17.81 0.38 9.00
CA MET A 349 17.70 -0.05 10.39
C MET A 349 16.96 -1.37 10.47
N VAL A 350 17.59 -2.36 11.09
CA VAL A 350 16.97 -3.66 11.43
C VAL A 350 16.79 -3.72 12.93
N GLY A 351 15.56 -3.94 13.39
CA GLY A 351 15.23 -3.97 14.81
C GLY A 351 14.25 -5.08 15.19
N ARG A 352 14.38 -5.54 16.44
CA ARG A 352 13.45 -6.51 17.04
C ARG A 352 12.14 -5.82 17.43
N LYS A 353 11.04 -6.58 17.37
CA LYS A 353 9.71 -6.16 17.82
C LYS A 353 9.78 -5.50 19.22
N GLY A 354 9.15 -4.34 19.34
CA GLY A 354 8.85 -3.68 20.62
C GLY A 354 7.71 -4.37 21.34
#